data_AF-A0A9C7UKJ7-F1
#
_entry.id   AF-A0A9C7UKJ7-F1
#
_cell.length_a   1.000
_cell.length_b   1.000
_cell.length_c   1.000
_cell.angle_alpha   90.00
_cell.angle_beta   90.00
_cell.angle_gamma   90.00
#
_symmetry.space_group_name_H-M   'P 1'
#
loop_
_entity.id
_entity.type
_entity.pdbx_description
1 polymer ?
#
loop_
_entity_poly.entity_id
_entity_poly.type
_entity_poly.pdbx_seq_one_letter_code
_entity_poly.pdbx_strand_id
1 'polypeptide(L)' 'MHGKTSMILHQGEGLFGGVPSPFQATRYPSLVVQEASLPDCFEITARADDDEIMGIRHQDWPLQGFSFIPNPY' A
#
# COMPACT_ATOMS: atom_id res chain seq x y z
N MET A 1 3.49 -22.29 3.82
CA MET A 1 3.29 -20.93 4.37
C MET A 1 2.62 -20.11 3.26
N HIS A 2 1.40 -19.63 3.46
CA HIS A 2 0.71 -18.80 2.46
C HIS A 2 1.01 -17.33 2.75
N GLY A 3 1.43 -16.60 1.71
CA GLY A 3 1.82 -15.19 1.77
C GLY A 3 3.22 -14.97 1.20
N LYS A 4 3.39 -13.91 0.40
CA LYS A 4 4.67 -13.43 -0.15
C LYS A 4 5.13 -12.24 0.68
N THR A 5 6.34 -12.30 1.22
CA THR A 5 6.96 -11.14 1.85
C THR A 5 7.49 -10.20 0.77
N SER A 6 7.16 -8.90 0.87
CA SER A 6 7.53 -7.88 -0.12
C SER A 6 7.97 -6.61 0.60
N MET A 7 8.82 -5.80 -0.05
CA MET A 7 9.13 -4.46 0.41
C MET A 7 8.06 -3.48 -0.05
N ILE A 8 7.54 -2.66 0.86
CA ILE A 8 6.51 -1.65 0.58
C ILE A 8 7.16 -0.26 0.61
N LEU A 9 7.16 0.41 -0.54
CA LEU A 9 7.54 1.81 -0.70
C LEU A 9 6.33 2.71 -0.47
N HIS A 10 6.53 3.84 0.21
CA HIS A 10 5.48 4.82 0.47
C HIS A 10 6.06 6.23 0.62
N GLN A 11 5.20 7.24 0.61
CA GLN A 11 5.61 8.65 0.69
C GLN A 11 5.69 9.21 2.12
N GLY A 12 5.32 8.41 3.14
CA GLY A 12 5.46 8.78 4.55
C GLY A 12 4.35 9.70 5.05
N GLU A 13 3.26 9.80 4.28
CA GLU A 13 2.09 10.60 4.62
C GLU A 13 0.99 9.77 5.26
N GLY A 14 0.08 10.43 5.99
CA GLY A 14 -1.08 9.78 6.58
C GLY A 14 -0.70 8.64 7.52
N LEU A 15 -1.22 7.43 7.26
CA LEU A 15 -0.94 6.24 8.08
C LEU A 15 0.54 5.80 8.03
N PHE A 16 1.31 6.28 7.06
CA PHE A 16 2.75 5.98 6.93
C PHE A 16 3.64 6.99 7.67
N GLY A 17 3.07 7.96 8.38
CA GLY A 17 3.83 8.94 9.16
C GLY A 17 4.73 8.28 10.19
N GLY A 18 6.05 8.47 10.05
CA GLY A 18 7.05 7.89 10.96
C GLY A 18 7.38 6.42 10.69
N VAL A 19 6.81 5.80 9.65
CA VAL A 19 7.17 4.45 9.21
C VAL A 19 8.38 4.53 8.27
N PRO A 20 9.43 3.71 8.45
CA PRO A 20 10.54 3.64 7.51
C PRO A 20 10.07 3.21 6.11
N SER A 21 10.63 3.83 5.07
CA SER A 21 10.36 3.44 3.69
C SER A 21 11.64 3.02 2.96
N PRO A 22 11.69 1.83 2.35
CA PRO A 22 10.63 0.80 2.37
C PRO A 22 10.57 0.04 3.71
N PHE A 23 9.43 -0.58 4.01
CA PHE A 23 9.30 -1.55 5.12
C PHE A 23 8.86 -2.92 4.64
N GLN A 24 9.11 -3.95 5.44
CA GLN A 24 8.76 -5.32 5.12
C GLN A 24 7.30 -5.62 5.48
N ALA A 25 6.52 -6.15 4.54
CA ALA A 25 5.14 -6.58 4.79
C ALA A 25 4.85 -7.95 4.20
N THR A 26 3.85 -8.63 4.75
CA THR A 26 3.32 -9.88 4.18
C THR A 26 2.12 -9.57 3.31
N ARG A 27 2.13 -10.05 2.06
CA ARG A 27 1.00 -9.98 1.13
C ARG A 27 0.40 -11.35 0.91
N TYR A 28 -0.90 -11.42 0.66
CA TYR A 28 -1.56 -12.65 0.23
C TYR A 28 -1.95 -12.53 -1.24
N PRO A 29 -2.05 -13.66 -1.98
CA PRO A 29 -2.61 -13.64 -3.32
C PRO A 29 -4.06 -13.11 -3.27
N SER A 30 -4.31 -11.99 -3.94
CA SER A 30 -5.62 -11.34 -4.03
C SER A 30 -5.75 -10.62 -5.38
N LEU A 31 -6.93 -10.08 -5.67
CA LEU A 31 -7.07 -9.11 -6.75
C LEU A 31 -6.38 -7.80 -6.36
N VAL A 32 -5.72 -7.18 -7.32
CA VAL A 32 -4.99 -5.93 -7.15
C VAL A 32 -5.76 -4.78 -7.81
N VAL A 33 -5.57 -3.57 -7.28
CA VAL A 33 -6.09 -2.34 -7.91
C VAL A 33 -5.34 -2.10 -9.21
N GLN A 34 -6.07 -1.92 -10.31
CA GLN A 34 -5.50 -1.50 -11.59
C GLN A 34 -5.46 0.02 -11.65
N GLU A 35 -4.26 0.60 -11.76
CA GLU A 35 -4.02 2.06 -11.79
C GLU A 35 -4.87 2.79 -12.82
N ALA A 36 -4.96 2.26 -14.05
CA ALA A 36 -5.73 2.86 -15.14
C ALA A 36 -7.25 2.92 -14.87
N SER A 37 -7.74 2.18 -13.86
CA SER A 37 -9.15 2.18 -13.45
C SER A 37 -9.38 2.85 -12.10
N LEU A 38 -8.31 3.34 -11.44
CA LEU A 38 -8.42 4.00 -10.15
C LEU A 38 -9.09 5.37 -10.36
N PRO A 39 -10.22 5.68 -9.69
CA PRO A 39 -10.84 6.98 -9.82
C PRO A 39 -9.90 8.10 -9.38
N ASP A 40 -9.95 9.24 -10.08
CA ASP A 40 -9.08 10.40 -9.84
C ASP A 40 -9.24 11.01 -8.44
N CYS A 41 -10.27 10.64 -7.67
CA CYS A 41 -10.43 11.06 -6.28
C CYS A 41 -9.52 10.29 -5.30
N PHE A 42 -8.78 9.29 -5.78
CA PHE A 42 -7.80 8.55 -5.00
C PHE A 42 -6.36 8.84 -5.47
N GLU A 43 -5.47 8.96 -4.50
CA GLU A 43 -4.02 9.02 -4.70
C GLU A 43 -3.38 7.69 -4.30
N ILE A 44 -2.36 7.26 -5.05
CA ILE A 44 -1.55 6.08 -4.70
C ILE A 44 -0.51 6.50 -3.66
N THR A 45 -0.57 5.88 -2.49
CA THR A 45 0.28 6.22 -1.34
C THR A 45 1.36 5.18 -1.04
N ALA A 46 1.19 3.94 -1.50
CA ALA A 46 2.18 2.89 -1.36
C ALA A 46 2.18 1.89 -2.52
N ARG A 47 3.36 1.35 -2.83
CA ARG A 47 3.59 0.31 -3.84
C ARG A 47 4.52 -0.77 -3.31
N ALA A 48 4.38 -1.99 -3.78
CA ALA A 48 5.35 -3.03 -3.52
C ALA A 48 6.56 -2.96 -4.46
N ASP A 49 7.60 -3.75 -4.17
CA ASP A 49 8.79 -3.92 -5.00
C ASP A 49 8.54 -4.47 -6.41
N ASP A 50 7.38 -5.11 -6.64
CA ASP A 50 6.88 -5.54 -7.95
C ASP A 50 5.86 -4.57 -8.57
N ASP A 51 5.83 -3.32 -8.07
CA ASP A 51 5.00 -2.20 -8.55
C ASP A 51 3.48 -2.34 -8.35
N GLU A 52 3.02 -3.39 -7.67
CA GLU A 52 1.61 -3.51 -7.28
C GLU A 52 1.20 -2.37 -6.32
N ILE A 53 0.01 -1.78 -6.55
CA ILE A 53 -0.56 -0.77 -5.66
C ILE A 53 -0.90 -1.39 -4.31
N MET A 54 -0.30 -0.85 -3.26
CA MET A 54 -0.42 -1.35 -1.88
C MET A 54 -1.14 -0.40 -0.95
N GLY A 55 -1.27 0.87 -1.31
CA GLY A 55 -1.96 1.88 -0.53
C GLY A 55 -2.62 2.93 -1.42
N ILE A 56 -3.84 3.32 -1.06
CA ILE A 56 -4.56 4.45 -1.67
C ILE A 56 -5.17 5.34 -0.59
N ARG A 57 -5.33 6.63 -0.91
CA ARG A 57 -5.96 7.63 -0.03
C ARG A 57 -6.97 8.46 -0.83
N HIS A 58 -8.16 8.69 -0.29
CA HIS A 58 -9.09 9.64 -0.89
C HIS A 58 -8.60 11.08 -0.65
N GLN A 59 -8.71 11.95 -1.65
CA GLN A 59 -8.22 13.34 -1.56
C GLN A 59 -9.02 14.18 -0.54
N ASP A 60 -10.35 14.12 -0.59
CA ASP A 60 -11.22 14.95 0.26
C ASP A 60 -11.65 14.33 1.60
N TRP A 61 -11.62 12.99 1.72
CA TRP A 61 -12.14 12.27 2.88
C TRP A 61 -11.01 11.57 3.64
N PRO A 62 -11.12 11.42 4.97
CA PRO A 62 -10.14 10.69 5.78
C PRO A 62 -10.28 9.17 5.60
N LEU A 63 -10.20 8.70 4.35
CA LEU A 63 -10.33 7.32 3.93
C LEU A 63 -9.01 6.84 3.31
N GLN A 64 -8.46 5.75 3.86
CA GLN A 64 -7.26 5.10 3.35
C GLN A 64 -7.49 3.59 3.30
N GLY A 65 -6.93 2.94 2.27
CA GLY A 65 -6.97 1.49 2.10
C GLY A 65 -5.57 0.95 1.83
N PHE A 66 -5.27 -0.25 2.33
CA PHE A 66 -4.01 -0.94 2.09
C PHE A 66 -4.21 -2.45 1.90
N SER A 67 -3.31 -3.10 1.16
CA SER A 67 -3.42 -4.52 0.76
C SER A 67 -2.24 -5.36 1.25
N PHE A 68 -1.85 -5.19 2.52
CA PHE A 68 -0.77 -5.95 3.16
C PHE A 68 -1.00 -6.07 4.66
N ILE A 69 -0.26 -6.99 5.30
CA ILE A 69 -0.15 -7.09 6.76
C ILE A 69 1.25 -6.59 7.16
N PRO A 70 1.36 -5.48 7.93
CA PRO A 70 2.64 -5.01 8.44
C PRO A 70 3.34 -6.10 9.25
N ASN A 71 4.64 -6.27 9.06
CA ASN A 71 5.43 -7.15 9.91
C ASN A 71 5.82 -6.37 11.19
N PRO A 72 5.50 -6.85 12.41
CA PRO A 72 5.74 -6.10 13.65
C PRO A 72 7.19 -6.15 14.16
N TYR A 73 8.15 -6.65 13.37
CA TYR A 73 9.55 -6.84 13.78
C TYR A 73 10.51 -5.99 12.95
#